data_AF-A0A4V2NIL7-F1
#
_entry.id   AF-A0A4V2NIL7-F1
#
_cell.length_a   1.000
_cell.length_b   1.000
_cell.length_c   1.000
_cell.angle_alpha   90.00
_cell.angle_beta   90.00
_cell.angle_gamma   90.00
#
_symmetry.space_group_name_H-M   'P 1'
#
loop_
_entity.id
_entity.type
_entity.pdbx_description
1 polymer ?
#
loop_
_entity_poly.entity_id
_entity_poly.type
_entity_poly.pdbx_seq_one_letter_code
_entity_poly.pdbx_strand_id
1 'polypeptide(L)' 'IVMPSKSNAIDQRDYDQHLYKARHLIENFFAKLKQYRGIATRYDKLAQNFLSAIYLASIMIWLN' A
#
# COMPACT_ATOMS: atom_id res chain seq x y z
N ILE A 1 5.06 -6.13 17.81
CA ILE A 1 5.79 -6.32 16.53
C ILE A 1 4.78 -6.78 15.50
N VAL A 2 4.71 -6.15 14.32
CA VAL A 2 3.69 -6.48 13.29
C VAL A 2 4.26 -7.39 12.20
N MET A 3 5.57 -7.32 11.94
CA MET A 3 6.20 -8.14 10.91
C MET A 3 6.57 -9.52 11.48
N PRO A 4 6.11 -10.63 10.86
CA PRO A 4 6.45 -11.97 11.29
C PRO A 4 7.94 -12.24 11.09
N SER A 5 8.48 -13.13 11.92
CA SER A 5 9.79 -13.70 11.68
C SER A 5 9.77 -14.55 10.40
N LYS A 6 10.92 -14.70 9.73
CA LYS A 6 11.01 -15.61 8.58
C LYS A 6 10.73 -17.04 9.03
N SER A 7 10.13 -17.86 8.17
CA SER A 7 9.80 -19.25 8.51
C SER A 7 11.01 -20.09 8.93
N ASN A 8 12.21 -19.72 8.48
CA ASN A 8 13.48 -20.37 8.82
C ASN A 8 14.24 -19.69 9.98
N ALA A 9 13.59 -18.80 10.74
CA ALA A 9 14.25 -18.13 11.85
C ALA A 9 14.43 -19.08 13.05
N ILE A 10 15.61 -19.00 13.68
CA ILE A 10 15.97 -19.80 14.87
C ILE A 10 15.08 -19.41 16.07
N ASP A 11 14.75 -18.13 16.19
CA ASP A 11 13.84 -17.60 17.20
C ASP A 11 12.59 -17.02 16.51
N GLN A 12 11.42 -17.60 16.82
CA GLN A 12 10.15 -17.09 16.34
C GLN A 12 9.63 -16.05 17.32
N ARG A 13 9.72 -14.79 16.90
CA ARG A 13 9.13 -13.67 17.63
C ARG A 13 7.61 -13.72 17.50
N ASP A 14 6.94 -13.49 18.62
CA ASP A 14 5.50 -13.26 18.61
C ASP A 14 5.19 -11.99 17.81
N TYR A 15 4.19 -12.10 16.94
CA TYR A 15 3.71 -11.00 16.11
C TYR A 15 2.20 -11.02 16.09
N ASP A 16 1.63 -9.83 15.98
CA ASP A 16 0.19 -9.68 15.99
C ASP A 16 -0.37 -10.05 14.61
N GLN A 17 -0.89 -11.28 14.50
CA GLN A 17 -1.42 -11.84 13.25
C GLN A 17 -2.57 -11.01 12.68
N HIS A 18 -3.39 -10.41 13.55
CA HIS A 18 -4.52 -9.61 13.13
C HIS A 18 -4.04 -8.31 12.47
N LEU A 19 -3.07 -7.62 13.08
CA LEU A 19 -2.44 -6.43 12.50
C LEU A 19 -1.65 -6.76 11.23
N TYR A 20 -0.96 -7.90 11.18
CA TYR A 20 -0.25 -8.32 9.98
C TYR A 20 -1.22 -8.60 8.81
N LYS A 21 -2.37 -9.22 9.09
CA LYS A 21 -3.41 -9.48 8.08
C LYS A 21 -4.04 -8.18 7.55
N ALA A 22 -4.24 -7.18 8.41
CA ALA A 22 -4.73 -5.86 7.98
C ALA A 22 -3.81 -5.17 6.96
N ARG A 23 -2.50 -5.48 6.97
CA ARG A 23 -1.52 -4.96 6.00
C ARG A 23 -1.89 -5.29 4.56
N HIS A 24 -2.51 -6.44 4.32
CA HIS A 24 -2.94 -6.87 2.99
C HIS A 24 -3.91 -5.86 2.34
N LEU A 25 -4.78 -5.21 3.12
CA LEU A 25 -5.71 -4.20 2.63
C LEU A 25 -4.97 -2.98 2.08
N ILE A 26 -3.95 -2.53 2.81
CA ILE A 26 -3.10 -1.40 2.41
C ILE A 26 -2.28 -1.76 1.17
N GLU A 27 -1.73 -2.97 1.11
CA GLU A 27 -0.99 -3.45 -0.06
C GLU A 27 -1.87 -3.52 -1.31
N ASN A 28 -3.10 -4.03 -1.18
CA ASN A 28 -4.07 -4.06 -2.27
C ASN A 28 -4.44 -2.66 -2.76
N PHE A 29 -4.59 -1.71 -1.83
CA PHE A 29 -4.84 -0.31 -2.17
C PHE A 29 -3.67 0.28 -2.98
N PHE A 30 -2.42 0.08 -2.56
CA PHE A 30 -1.26 0.52 -3.32
C PHE A 30 -1.07 -0.22 -4.64
N ALA A 31 -1.48 -1.49 -4.71
CA ALA A 31 -1.49 -2.25 -5.97
C ALA A 31 -2.47 -1.61 -6.97
N LYS A 32 -3.69 -1.29 -6.54
CA LYS A 32 -4.69 -0.56 -7.35
C LYS A 32 -4.19 0.83 -7.76
N LEU A 33 -3.58 1.60 -6.84
CA LEU A 33 -2.99 2.90 -7.16
C LEU A 33 -1.92 2.80 -8.25
N LYS A 34 -1.11 1.74 -8.24
CA LYS A 34 -0.07 1.51 -9.25
C LYS A 34 -0.62 1.05 -10.61
N GLN A 35 -1.89 0.67 -10.72
CA GLN A 35 -2.53 0.43 -12.02
C GLN A 35 -2.65 1.73 -12.84
N TYR A 36 -2.77 2.87 -12.17
CA TYR A 36 -2.75 4.17 -12.82
C TYR A 36 -1.32 4.52 -13.26
N ARG A 37 -1.03 4.31 -14.54
CA ARG A 37 0.30 4.54 -15.14
C ARG A 37 0.87 5.92 -14.81
N GLY A 38 0.02 6.96 -14.79
CA GLY A 38 0.39 8.33 -14.42
C GLY A 38 0.99 8.46 -13.02
N ILE A 39 0.40 7.76 -12.06
CA ILE A 39 0.84 7.74 -10.66
C ILE A 39 2.07 6.84 -10.50
N ALA A 40 2.06 5.65 -11.11
CA ALA A 40 3.14 4.67 -10.96
C ALA A 40 4.51 5.18 -11.45
N THR A 41 4.50 5.97 -12.52
CA THR A 41 5.71 6.52 -13.13
C THR A 41 6.02 7.95 -12.67
N ARG A 42 5.13 8.56 -11.86
CA ARG A 42 5.26 9.93 -11.37
C ARG A 42 5.49 10.93 -12.52
N TYR A 43 4.59 10.94 -13.49
CA TYR A 43 4.68 11.87 -14.64
C TYR A 43 4.53 13.34 -14.25
N ASP A 44 3.76 13.63 -13.20
CA ASP A 44 3.53 14.99 -12.72
C ASP A 44 4.81 15.62 -12.15
N LYS A 45 5.29 16.68 -12.80
CA LYS A 45 6.46 17.46 -12.35
C LYS A 45 6.21 18.23 -11.05
N LEU A 46 4.97 18.67 -10.86
CA LEU A 46 4.54 19.41 -9.67
C LEU A 46 4.01 18.45 -8.61
N ALA A 47 4.54 18.56 -7.40
CA ALA A 47 4.11 17.73 -6.27
C ALA A 47 2.61 17.90 -5.96
N GLN A 48 2.06 19.10 -6.17
CA GLN A 48 0.64 19.38 -5.97
C GLN A 48 -0.24 18.58 -6.95
N ASN A 49 0.11 18.56 -8.24
CA ASN A 49 -0.64 17.80 -9.24
C ASN A 49 -0.58 16.30 -8.97
N PHE A 50 0.59 15.79 -8.60
CA PHE A 50 0.76 14.39 -8.23
C PHE A 50 -0.13 14.00 -7.04
N LEU A 51 -0.19 14.86 -6.02
CA LEU A 51 -1.01 14.66 -4.83
C LEU A 51 -2.51 14.72 -5.16
N SER A 52 -2.95 15.66 -6.00
CA SER A 52 -4.33 15.71 -6.51
C SER A 52 -4.71 14.45 -7.29
N ALA A 53 -3.80 13.93 -8.13
CA ALA A 53 -4.02 12.69 -8.86
C ALA A 53 -4.14 11.47 -7.92
N ILE A 54 -3.33 11.41 -6.86
CA ILE A 54 -3.46 10.38 -5.82
C ILE A 54 -4.82 10.47 -5.13
N TYR A 55 -5.28 11.66 -4.74
CA TYR A 55 -6.60 11.79 -4.10
C TYR A 55 -7.74 11.35 -5.02
N LEU A 56 -7.70 11.75 -6.29
CA LEU A 56 -8.71 11.34 -7.26
C LEU A 56 -8.72 9.82 -7.46
N ALA A 57 -7.55 9.20 -7.61
CA ALA A 57 -7.44 7.74 -7.69
C ALA A 57 -7.89 7.05 -6.40
N SER A 58 -7.61 7.62 -5.24
CA SER A 58 -8.05 7.09 -3.94
C SER A 58 -9.57 7.08 -3.82
N ILE A 59 -10.24 8.17 -4.23
CA ILE A 59 -11.71 8.27 -4.25
C ILE A 59 -12.30 7.24 -5.21
N MET A 60 -11.72 7.10 -6.41
CA MET A 60 -12.16 6.09 -7.39
C MET A 60 -12.02 4.65 -6.88
N ILE A 61 -10.93 4.34 -6.16
CA ILE A 61 -10.73 3.02 -5.55
C ILE A 61 -11.71 2.77 -4.39
N TRP A 62 -12.12 3.82 -3.67
CA TRP A 62 -13.06 3.72 -2.55
C TRP A 62 -14.52 3.57 -3.02
N LEU A 63 -14.88 4.19 -4.13
CA LEU A 63 -16.22 4.11 -4.71
C LEU A 63 -16.49 2.77 -5.43
N ASN A 64 -15.43 2.04 -5.78
CA ASN A 64 -15.46 0.77 -6.51
C ASN A 64 -15.47 -0.42 -5.57
#